data_AF-A0A964ZBP2-F1
#
_entry.id   AF-A0A964ZBP2-F1
#
_cell.length_a   1.000
_cell.length_b   1.000
_cell.length_c   1.000
_cell.angle_alpha   90.00
_cell.angle_beta   90.00
_cell.angle_gamma   90.00
#
_symmetry.space_group_name_H-M   'P 1'
#
loop_
_entity.id
_entity.type
_entity.pdbx_description
1 polymer ?
#
loop_
_entity_poly.entity_id
_entity_poly.type
_entity_poly.pdbx_seq_one_letter_code
_entity_poly.pdbx_strand_id
1 'polypeptide(L)'
;MKLLYRLDIKLTLLGPILTRGSIGPPGIDAAVARDAAGQVMLPFSLVKGKVLDALKELFPTDPRIGQWLGSPSSEGSYDPDRGRLHFSDFATTQNGCAEDKVIERIELDDATGSTTERMLAMIESPFAYGEEVVFTGNVEFAADPREADTIRNMIEQALRWVPAFGAMRSVGFGRTKNVEVKLVKCVERCSGVPTNGERLRVRLKLDRPFCVGGRNHALNHFDSLRTLSGAVLKGACARLLLERCGRSGVAVDNSLPAPWDQMGSVFDVIRFSEARPANLDGPRPIEPPLSQVLGEKGGTRHDVALWSEPRLINGNAPAFDIDWKREDFERCRKDFHWPDVSTERRTRTAINEETGRAKDEQLFSYGLIRPGDLVWLGEIDLVEVPQQQRGEIRKRLQELLTFGLPGIGKTNATASIEWLPAEKMEPVQKRDNHVITLQTEALLTDPGTLTGPDQLEAAYREYWAEVSKKSLKLVRFFARQELRGGKFLGRSSASSKYEPFLVTSRGSVFVLERTGHGDPLEHLSYWREHGLPVANWVANRYSGSGPLWRRCPFLPHVGYGEVLIDHKCHFESLSNEAQK
;
A
#
# COMPACT_ATOMS: atom_id res chain seq x y z
N MET A 1 12.97 -14.85 21.27
CA MET A 1 12.16 -14.26 20.19
C MET A 1 11.04 -15.22 19.84
N LYS A 2 9.83 -14.72 19.62
CA LYS A 2 8.68 -15.56 19.22
C LYS A 2 8.92 -16.13 17.82
N LEU A 3 8.62 -17.40 17.60
CA LEU A 3 8.70 -18.04 16.27
C LEU A 3 7.48 -17.66 15.43
N LEU A 4 7.62 -17.74 14.11
CA LEU A 4 6.49 -17.55 13.19
C LEU A 4 5.81 -18.88 12.93
N TYR A 5 4.51 -18.90 13.16
CA TYR A 5 3.64 -20.05 12.95
C TYR A 5 2.53 -19.71 11.96
N ARG A 6 2.02 -20.76 11.32
CA ARG A 6 0.87 -20.71 10.43
C ARG A 6 -0.12 -21.79 10.84
N LEU A 7 -1.39 -21.46 10.87
CA LEU A 7 -2.48 -22.44 10.92
C LEU A 7 -2.95 -22.66 9.49
N ASP A 8 -2.82 -23.88 8.98
CA ASP A 8 -3.47 -24.29 7.74
C ASP A 8 -4.87 -24.79 8.08
N ILE A 9 -5.90 -24.13 7.55
CA ILE A 9 -7.29 -24.35 7.94
C ILE A 9 -8.07 -24.85 6.73
N LYS A 10 -8.79 -25.96 6.93
CA LYS A 10 -9.81 -26.45 6.00
C LYS A 10 -11.17 -26.33 6.64
N LEU A 11 -12.07 -25.63 5.98
CA LEU A 11 -13.46 -25.43 6.41
C LEU A 11 -14.37 -26.12 5.39
N THR A 12 -15.04 -27.19 5.81
CA THR A 12 -16.01 -27.90 4.97
C THR A 12 -17.40 -27.34 5.26
N LEU A 13 -18.02 -26.73 4.26
CA LEU A 13 -19.35 -26.15 4.31
C LEU A 13 -20.32 -26.96 3.45
N LEU A 14 -21.61 -26.89 3.80
CA LEU A 14 -22.69 -27.43 2.98
C LEU A 14 -23.31 -26.33 2.13
N GLY A 15 -23.43 -26.60 0.83
CA GLY A 15 -24.15 -25.75 -0.12
C GLY A 15 -25.65 -25.66 0.19
N PRO A 16 -26.32 -24.60 -0.28
CA PRO A 16 -25.80 -23.46 -1.04
C PRO A 16 -24.97 -22.48 -0.19
N ILE A 17 -24.03 -21.74 -0.80
CA ILE A 17 -23.12 -20.80 -0.11
C ILE A 17 -23.14 -19.45 -0.82
N LEU A 18 -23.39 -18.37 -0.07
CA LEU A 18 -23.36 -17.00 -0.58
C LEU A 18 -22.46 -16.11 0.26
N THR A 19 -21.36 -15.65 -0.32
CA THR A 19 -20.54 -14.57 0.23
C THR A 19 -20.64 -13.37 -0.70
N ARG A 20 -21.32 -12.30 -0.30
CA ARG A 20 -21.44 -11.12 -1.17
C ARG A 20 -20.06 -10.46 -1.33
N GLY A 21 -19.52 -10.45 -2.55
CA GLY A 21 -18.19 -9.90 -2.85
C GLY A 21 -18.22 -8.65 -3.73
N SER A 22 -19.01 -8.67 -4.80
CA SER A 22 -19.07 -7.63 -5.84
C SER A 22 -20.46 -7.55 -6.48
N ILE A 23 -20.66 -6.58 -7.36
CA ILE A 23 -21.82 -6.53 -8.27
C ILE A 23 -21.72 -7.75 -9.19
N GLY A 24 -22.80 -8.50 -9.34
CA GLY A 24 -22.87 -9.67 -10.21
C GLY A 24 -22.91 -9.29 -11.70
N PRO A 25 -22.86 -10.28 -12.60
CA PRO A 25 -23.18 -10.05 -14.01
C PRO A 25 -24.62 -9.51 -14.15
N PRO A 26 -24.96 -8.83 -15.25
CA PRO A 26 -26.31 -8.34 -15.49
C PRO A 26 -27.36 -9.44 -15.28
N GLY A 27 -28.39 -9.16 -14.47
CA GLY A 27 -29.43 -10.13 -14.11
C GLY A 27 -29.17 -10.96 -12.85
N ILE A 28 -28.03 -10.76 -12.15
CA ILE A 28 -27.74 -11.36 -10.84
C ILE A 28 -27.67 -10.27 -9.77
N ASP A 29 -28.60 -10.32 -8.81
CA ASP A 29 -28.69 -9.36 -7.71
C ASP A 29 -27.67 -9.64 -6.60
N ALA A 30 -27.31 -10.91 -6.42
CA ALA A 30 -26.32 -11.33 -5.42
C ALA A 30 -25.35 -12.37 -5.99
N ALA A 31 -24.16 -11.91 -6.35
CA ALA A 31 -23.06 -12.76 -6.80
C ALA A 31 -22.18 -13.23 -5.64
N VAL A 32 -21.60 -14.41 -5.82
CA VAL A 32 -20.64 -15.00 -4.89
C VAL A 32 -19.28 -14.32 -5.01
N ALA A 33 -18.57 -14.16 -3.90
CA ALA A 33 -17.25 -13.56 -3.89
C ALA A 33 -16.26 -14.52 -4.54
N ARG A 34 -15.44 -13.99 -5.46
CA ARG A 34 -14.38 -14.75 -6.14
C ARG A 34 -13.03 -14.06 -5.96
N ASP A 35 -11.99 -14.86 -5.90
CA ASP A 35 -10.61 -14.36 -5.87
C ASP A 35 -10.14 -13.93 -7.28
N ALA A 36 -8.86 -13.57 -7.39
CA ALA A 36 -8.27 -13.15 -8.66
C ALA A 36 -8.19 -14.28 -9.70
N ALA A 37 -8.21 -15.55 -9.28
CA ALA A 37 -8.23 -16.72 -10.14
C ALA A 37 -9.66 -17.14 -10.53
N GLY A 38 -10.69 -16.41 -10.07
CA GLY A 38 -12.10 -16.73 -10.30
C GLY A 38 -12.66 -17.80 -9.35
N GLN A 39 -11.88 -18.26 -8.38
CA GLN A 39 -12.30 -19.27 -7.41
C GLN A 39 -13.25 -18.67 -6.39
N VAL A 40 -14.28 -19.41 -5.99
CA VAL A 40 -15.20 -18.95 -4.93
C VAL A 40 -14.42 -18.83 -3.62
N MET A 41 -14.65 -17.73 -2.89
CA MET A 41 -13.94 -17.46 -1.65
C MET A 41 -14.85 -16.98 -0.50
N LEU A 42 -14.41 -17.26 0.72
CA LEU A 42 -14.81 -16.57 1.93
C LEU A 42 -13.77 -15.49 2.23
N PRO A 43 -14.12 -14.20 2.22
CA PRO A 43 -13.18 -13.13 2.54
C PRO A 43 -12.60 -13.30 3.95
N PHE A 44 -11.30 -13.02 4.13
CA PHE A 44 -10.60 -13.17 5.40
C PHE A 44 -11.30 -12.45 6.56
N SER A 45 -11.90 -11.29 6.28
CA SER A 45 -12.60 -10.48 7.27
C SER A 45 -13.88 -11.12 7.77
N LEU A 46 -14.57 -11.88 6.91
CA LEU A 46 -15.78 -12.61 7.29
C LEU A 46 -15.40 -13.71 8.28
N VAL A 47 -14.37 -14.51 7.95
CA VAL A 47 -13.89 -15.58 8.81
C VAL A 47 -13.36 -15.01 10.12
N LYS A 48 -12.50 -13.98 10.05
CA LYS A 48 -11.96 -13.30 11.23
C LYS A 48 -13.04 -12.73 12.14
N GLY A 49 -14.07 -12.09 11.57
CA GLY A 49 -15.20 -11.55 12.32
C GLY A 49 -16.00 -12.64 13.02
N LYS A 50 -16.28 -13.75 12.33
CA LYS A 50 -17.00 -14.90 12.92
C LYS A 50 -16.21 -15.59 14.03
N VAL A 51 -14.89 -15.70 13.87
CA VAL A 51 -14.00 -16.19 14.92
C VAL A 51 -13.99 -15.24 16.12
N LEU A 52 -13.98 -13.92 15.90
CA LEU A 52 -14.05 -12.93 16.98
C LEU A 52 -15.36 -13.05 17.76
N ASP A 53 -16.50 -13.13 17.07
CA ASP A 53 -17.83 -13.30 17.68
C ASP A 53 -17.85 -14.58 18.54
N ALA A 54 -17.44 -15.71 17.97
CA ALA A 54 -17.43 -17.01 18.64
C ALA A 54 -16.51 -17.03 19.86
N LEU A 55 -15.31 -16.45 19.78
CA LEU A 55 -14.40 -16.38 20.92
C LEU A 55 -14.92 -15.50 22.04
N LYS A 56 -15.58 -14.38 21.72
CA LYS A 56 -16.23 -13.53 22.73
C LYS A 56 -17.38 -14.24 23.43
N GLU A 57 -18.11 -15.10 22.72
CA GLU A 57 -19.19 -15.91 23.31
C GLU A 57 -18.65 -17.04 24.19
N LEU A 58 -17.66 -17.79 23.71
CA LEU A 58 -17.05 -18.90 24.43
C LEU A 58 -16.18 -18.45 25.63
N PHE A 59 -15.50 -17.31 25.48
CA PHE A 59 -14.49 -16.81 26.43
C PHE A 59 -14.63 -15.29 26.67
N PRO A 60 -15.76 -14.82 27.21
CA PRO A 60 -16.11 -13.39 27.28
C PRO A 60 -15.12 -12.53 28.07
N THR A 61 -14.37 -13.13 29.00
CA THR A 61 -13.44 -12.42 29.88
C THR A 61 -11.98 -12.55 29.46
N ASP A 62 -11.67 -13.23 28.33
CA ASP A 62 -10.29 -13.44 27.91
C ASP A 62 -9.70 -12.19 27.23
N PRO A 63 -8.75 -11.50 27.89
CA PRO A 63 -8.18 -10.26 27.35
C PRO A 63 -7.31 -10.48 26.10
N ARG A 64 -6.91 -11.72 25.80
CA ARG A 64 -6.04 -12.05 24.67
C ARG A 64 -6.77 -11.91 23.33
N ILE A 65 -8.10 -12.03 23.31
CA ILE A 65 -8.91 -11.95 22.09
C ILE A 65 -8.68 -10.63 21.35
N GLY A 66 -8.72 -9.51 22.07
CA GLY A 66 -8.46 -8.19 21.50
C GLY A 66 -7.02 -8.05 20.99
N GLN A 67 -6.05 -8.65 21.66
CA GLN A 67 -4.65 -8.64 21.20
C GLN A 67 -4.44 -9.46 19.93
N TRP A 68 -5.16 -10.57 19.79
CA TRP A 68 -5.04 -11.48 18.66
C TRP A 68 -5.81 -11.00 17.43
N LEU A 69 -7.05 -10.56 17.61
CA LEU A 69 -7.95 -10.22 16.49
C LEU A 69 -8.10 -8.71 16.30
N GLY A 70 -7.71 -7.92 17.28
CA GLY A 70 -7.83 -6.47 17.28
C GLY A 70 -9.11 -5.99 17.93
N SER A 71 -9.15 -4.70 18.19
CA SER A 71 -10.30 -4.00 18.77
C SER A 71 -10.70 -2.83 17.86
N PRO A 72 -11.98 -2.42 17.85
CA PRO A 72 -12.37 -1.13 17.29
C PRO A 72 -11.54 -0.03 17.96
N SER A 73 -11.07 0.95 17.17
CA SER A 73 -10.44 2.14 17.74
C SER A 73 -11.40 2.87 18.67
N SER A 74 -10.88 3.39 19.79
CA SER A 74 -11.66 4.24 20.69
C SER A 74 -12.18 5.49 19.98
N GLU A 75 -13.33 6.01 20.40
CA GLU A 75 -13.88 7.25 19.84
C GLU A 75 -12.86 8.39 19.95
N GLY A 76 -12.62 9.08 18.82
CA GLY A 76 -11.61 10.14 18.71
C GLY A 76 -10.17 9.65 18.54
N SER A 77 -9.89 8.35 18.73
CA SER A 77 -8.61 7.73 18.37
C SER A 77 -8.67 7.19 16.94
N TYR A 78 -7.69 7.59 16.13
CA TYR A 78 -7.49 7.06 14.79
C TYR A 78 -6.40 5.98 14.73
N ASP A 79 -5.80 5.64 15.86
CA ASP A 79 -4.81 4.58 15.93
C ASP A 79 -5.54 3.22 15.95
N PRO A 80 -5.28 2.35 14.97
CA PRO A 80 -5.98 1.08 14.89
C PRO A 80 -5.37 0.09 15.87
N ASP A 81 -6.19 -0.47 16.76
CA ASP A 81 -5.83 -1.63 17.59
C ASP A 81 -5.88 -2.90 16.74
N ARG A 82 -4.88 -3.03 15.87
CA ARG A 82 -4.77 -4.18 14.98
C ARG A 82 -4.34 -5.42 15.75
N GLY A 83 -5.07 -6.50 15.57
CA GLY A 83 -4.71 -7.82 16.09
C GLY A 83 -3.47 -8.43 15.43
N ARG A 84 -2.80 -9.31 16.17
CA ARG A 84 -1.55 -9.99 15.77
C ARG A 84 -1.75 -11.22 14.88
N LEU A 85 -3.00 -11.67 14.69
CA LEU A 85 -3.35 -12.78 13.81
C LEU A 85 -3.69 -12.26 12.41
N HIS A 86 -2.92 -12.74 11.42
CA HIS A 86 -3.03 -12.34 10.01
C HIS A 86 -3.75 -13.43 9.22
N PHE A 87 -5.02 -13.21 8.88
CA PHE A 87 -5.87 -14.17 8.16
C PHE A 87 -5.70 -14.04 6.65
N SER A 88 -5.74 -15.17 5.92
CA SER A 88 -5.98 -15.21 4.48
C SER A 88 -7.44 -15.26 4.10
N ASP A 89 -7.72 -14.91 2.84
CA ASP A 89 -8.96 -15.33 2.22
C ASP A 89 -8.98 -16.86 2.17
N PHE A 90 -10.18 -17.44 2.25
CA PHE A 90 -10.39 -18.87 2.20
C PHE A 90 -10.98 -19.18 0.83
N ALA A 91 -10.25 -19.86 -0.05
CA ALA A 91 -10.70 -20.16 -1.40
C ALA A 91 -10.97 -21.66 -1.55
N THR A 92 -11.82 -22.03 -2.50
CA THR A 92 -12.02 -23.43 -2.90
C THR A 92 -11.59 -23.65 -4.35
N THR A 93 -10.89 -24.76 -4.58
CA THR A 93 -10.56 -25.22 -5.94
C THR A 93 -11.68 -26.04 -6.56
N GLN A 94 -12.75 -26.33 -5.82
CA GLN A 94 -13.93 -26.97 -6.38
C GLN A 94 -14.61 -25.99 -7.32
N ASN A 95 -14.58 -26.33 -8.61
CA ASN A 95 -15.42 -25.67 -9.59
C ASN A 95 -16.87 -26.04 -9.24
N GLY A 96 -17.70 -25.03 -8.99
CA GLY A 96 -19.14 -25.25 -8.89
C GLY A 96 -19.66 -25.95 -10.14
N CYS A 97 -20.81 -26.64 -10.06
CA CYS A 97 -21.43 -27.24 -11.24
C CYS A 97 -21.63 -26.16 -12.32
N ALA A 98 -21.00 -26.35 -13.47
CA ALA A 98 -20.82 -25.33 -14.52
C ALA A 98 -22.09 -25.00 -15.34
N GLU A 99 -23.26 -25.49 -14.93
CA GLU A 99 -24.53 -25.24 -15.61
C GLU A 99 -25.50 -24.57 -14.62
N ASP A 100 -25.71 -23.27 -14.85
CA ASP A 100 -26.62 -22.31 -14.23
C ASP A 100 -27.39 -22.76 -12.97
N LYS A 101 -27.01 -22.23 -11.81
CA LYS A 101 -27.82 -22.33 -10.57
C LYS A 101 -27.97 -20.96 -9.92
N VAL A 102 -28.76 -20.13 -10.58
CA VAL A 102 -29.36 -18.95 -9.95
C VAL A 102 -30.55 -19.42 -9.12
N ILE A 103 -30.57 -19.08 -7.83
CA ILE A 103 -31.71 -19.29 -6.96
C ILE A 103 -32.57 -18.03 -7.04
N GLU A 104 -33.81 -18.19 -7.45
CA GLU A 104 -34.83 -17.17 -7.37
C GLU A 104 -35.36 -17.10 -5.94
N ARG A 105 -35.41 -15.90 -5.38
CA ARG A 105 -36.11 -15.63 -4.12
C ARG A 105 -37.20 -14.61 -4.36
N ILE A 106 -38.40 -14.96 -3.93
CA ILE A 106 -39.55 -14.07 -3.91
C ILE A 106 -39.92 -13.74 -2.46
N GLU A 107 -40.32 -12.49 -2.22
CA GLU A 107 -40.96 -12.10 -0.96
C GLU A 107 -42.46 -12.41 -1.04
N LEU A 108 -42.99 -13.08 -0.02
CA LEU A 108 -44.41 -13.36 0.11
C LEU A 108 -45.02 -12.32 1.06
N ASP A 109 -46.18 -11.80 0.69
CA ASP A 109 -46.97 -10.92 1.54
C ASP A 109 -47.63 -11.75 2.66
N ASP A 110 -47.31 -11.45 3.91
CA ASP A 110 -47.76 -12.23 5.08
C ASP A 110 -49.29 -12.23 5.28
N ALA A 111 -50.02 -11.24 4.72
CA ALA A 111 -51.46 -11.13 4.86
C ALA A 111 -52.23 -11.89 3.76
N THR A 112 -51.66 -12.01 2.57
CA THR A 112 -52.33 -12.55 1.38
C THR A 112 -51.70 -13.84 0.85
N GLY A 113 -50.48 -14.18 1.28
CA GLY A 113 -49.70 -15.31 0.75
C GLY A 113 -49.28 -15.14 -0.71
N SER A 114 -49.53 -13.96 -1.30
CA SER A 114 -49.19 -13.65 -2.69
C SER A 114 -47.76 -13.13 -2.81
N THR A 115 -47.17 -13.25 -3.99
CA THR A 115 -45.84 -12.70 -4.25
C THR A 115 -45.89 -11.18 -4.32
N THR A 116 -45.07 -10.50 -3.52
CA THR A 116 -44.95 -9.04 -3.56
C THR A 116 -44.38 -8.61 -4.91
N GLU A 117 -45.08 -7.72 -5.63
CA GLU A 117 -44.63 -7.22 -6.92
C GLU A 117 -43.21 -6.61 -6.82
N ARG A 118 -42.34 -6.96 -7.80
CA ARG A 118 -40.95 -6.47 -7.92
C ARG A 118 -39.98 -6.94 -6.83
N MET A 119 -40.30 -7.98 -6.07
CA MET A 119 -39.41 -8.58 -5.07
C MET A 119 -38.80 -9.93 -5.50
N LEU A 120 -38.50 -10.07 -6.80
CA LEU A 120 -37.71 -11.21 -7.31
C LEU A 120 -36.22 -10.88 -7.17
N ALA A 121 -35.47 -11.73 -6.46
CA ALA A 121 -34.03 -11.63 -6.33
C ALA A 121 -33.33 -12.86 -6.94
N MET A 122 -32.39 -12.61 -7.85
CA MET A 122 -31.56 -13.61 -8.52
C MET A 122 -30.24 -13.80 -7.77
N ILE A 123 -30.04 -14.97 -7.16
CA ILE A 123 -28.90 -15.26 -6.29
C ILE A 123 -28.00 -16.31 -6.94
N GLU A 124 -26.74 -15.99 -7.17
CA GLU A 124 -25.77 -16.99 -7.63
C GLU A 124 -25.54 -18.06 -6.56
N SER A 125 -25.73 -19.33 -6.92
CA SER A 125 -25.48 -20.48 -6.05
C SER A 125 -24.60 -21.51 -6.75
N PRO A 126 -23.26 -21.34 -6.72
CA PRO A 126 -22.35 -22.25 -7.43
C PRO A 126 -22.37 -23.69 -6.89
N PHE A 127 -22.95 -23.92 -5.70
CA PHE A 127 -23.00 -25.22 -5.04
C PHE A 127 -24.44 -25.60 -4.72
N ALA A 128 -24.76 -26.89 -4.90
CA ALA A 128 -26.09 -27.44 -4.65
C ALA A 128 -26.37 -27.62 -3.14
N TYR A 129 -27.64 -27.81 -2.80
CA TYR A 129 -28.05 -28.12 -1.43
C TYR A 129 -27.36 -29.40 -0.91
N GLY A 130 -26.71 -29.28 0.26
CA GLY A 130 -26.00 -30.39 0.89
C GLY A 130 -24.66 -30.75 0.24
N GLU A 131 -24.26 -30.08 -0.84
CA GLU A 131 -22.96 -30.30 -1.48
C GLU A 131 -21.83 -29.90 -0.52
N GLU A 132 -20.83 -30.77 -0.37
CA GLU A 132 -19.69 -30.53 0.50
C GLU A 132 -18.62 -29.73 -0.21
N VAL A 133 -18.37 -28.53 0.30
CA VAL A 133 -17.41 -27.59 -0.27
C VAL A 133 -16.30 -27.31 0.73
N VAL A 134 -15.06 -27.58 0.34
CA VAL A 134 -13.87 -27.38 1.18
C VAL A 134 -13.22 -26.06 0.80
N PHE A 135 -13.19 -25.13 1.77
CA PHE A 135 -12.47 -23.88 1.69
C PHE A 135 -11.15 -23.97 2.46
N THR A 136 -10.06 -23.59 1.80
CA THR A 136 -8.71 -23.58 2.39
C THR A 136 -8.23 -22.15 2.62
N GLY A 137 -7.74 -21.88 3.82
CA GLY A 137 -7.12 -20.60 4.18
C GLY A 137 -6.07 -20.80 5.27
N ASN A 138 -5.43 -19.71 5.69
CA ASN A 138 -4.42 -19.74 6.73
C ASN A 138 -4.47 -18.54 7.67
N VAL A 139 -3.86 -18.72 8.85
CA VAL A 139 -3.65 -17.66 9.85
C VAL A 139 -2.20 -17.66 10.28
N GLU A 140 -1.52 -16.52 10.12
CA GLU A 140 -0.10 -16.36 10.47
C GLU A 140 0.07 -15.48 11.71
N PHE A 141 1.05 -15.82 12.55
CA PHE A 141 1.35 -15.07 13.77
C PHE A 141 2.72 -15.40 14.36
N ALA A 142 3.24 -14.49 15.19
CA ALA A 142 4.41 -14.73 16.02
C ALA A 142 4.00 -15.16 17.44
N ALA A 143 4.46 -16.35 17.86
CA ALA A 143 4.19 -16.92 19.19
C ALA A 143 5.37 -17.74 19.74
N ASP A 144 5.38 -17.99 21.05
CA ASP A 144 6.14 -19.12 21.59
C ASP A 144 5.38 -20.45 21.36
N PRO A 145 6.00 -21.63 21.52
CA PRO A 145 5.32 -22.90 21.24
C PRO A 145 4.03 -23.12 22.05
N ARG A 146 3.97 -22.70 23.32
CA ARG A 146 2.79 -22.90 24.18
C ARG A 146 1.66 -21.96 23.76
N GLU A 147 1.99 -20.71 23.47
CA GLU A 147 1.04 -19.74 22.94
C GLU A 147 0.53 -20.18 21.55
N ALA A 148 1.38 -20.77 20.70
CA ALA A 148 0.98 -21.27 19.39
C ALA A 148 -0.06 -22.39 19.47
N ASP A 149 0.12 -23.35 20.37
CA ASP A 149 -0.88 -24.40 20.62
C ASP A 149 -2.18 -23.83 21.22
N THR A 150 -2.06 -22.81 22.08
CA THR A 150 -3.23 -22.11 22.65
C THR A 150 -4.04 -21.42 21.55
N ILE A 151 -3.38 -20.67 20.67
CA ILE A 151 -4.01 -20.01 19.53
C ILE A 151 -4.66 -21.05 18.61
N ARG A 152 -3.96 -22.13 18.27
CA ARG A 152 -4.51 -23.24 17.46
C ARG A 152 -5.83 -23.75 18.06
N ASN A 153 -5.82 -24.10 19.34
CA ASN A 153 -6.98 -24.66 20.03
C ASN A 153 -8.17 -23.68 20.05
N MET A 154 -7.91 -22.42 20.37
CA MET A 154 -8.97 -21.42 20.44
C MET A 154 -9.55 -21.11 19.06
N ILE A 155 -8.71 -21.00 18.02
CA ILE A 155 -9.18 -20.81 16.64
C ILE A 155 -10.00 -22.00 16.17
N GLU A 156 -9.57 -23.24 16.45
CA GLU A 156 -10.32 -24.44 16.09
C GLU A 156 -11.68 -24.51 16.81
N GLN A 157 -11.71 -24.26 18.12
CA GLN A 157 -12.94 -24.21 18.90
C GLN A 157 -13.91 -23.15 18.37
N ALA A 158 -13.41 -21.94 18.09
CA ALA A 158 -14.20 -20.87 17.52
C ALA A 158 -14.80 -21.26 16.16
N LEU A 159 -14.00 -21.82 15.25
CA LEU A 159 -14.48 -22.24 13.94
C LEU A 159 -15.51 -23.37 14.02
N ARG A 160 -15.33 -24.33 14.96
CA ARG A 160 -16.32 -25.39 15.23
C ARG A 160 -17.61 -24.84 15.84
N TRP A 161 -17.53 -23.75 16.60
CA TRP A 161 -18.68 -23.08 17.20
C TRP A 161 -19.52 -22.32 16.16
N VAL A 162 -18.90 -21.80 15.08
CA VAL A 162 -19.63 -21.08 14.03
C VAL A 162 -20.52 -22.04 13.23
N PRO A 163 -21.86 -21.93 13.30
CA PRO A 163 -22.76 -22.90 12.69
C PRO A 163 -22.88 -22.73 11.16
N ALA A 164 -22.62 -21.53 10.65
CA ALA A 164 -22.67 -21.23 9.23
C ALA A 164 -21.89 -19.96 8.85
N PHE A 165 -21.37 -19.92 7.62
CA PHE A 165 -20.65 -18.78 7.04
C PHE A 165 -21.41 -18.17 5.86
N GLY A 166 -21.28 -16.85 5.69
CA GLY A 166 -21.88 -16.11 4.58
C GLY A 166 -23.25 -15.50 4.90
N ALA A 167 -23.99 -15.16 3.84
CA ALA A 167 -25.34 -14.61 3.88
C ALA A 167 -26.40 -15.72 3.85
N MET A 168 -27.65 -15.36 4.15
CA MET A 168 -28.81 -16.29 4.12
C MET A 168 -28.69 -17.51 5.06
N ARG A 169 -27.94 -17.35 6.15
CA ARG A 169 -27.72 -18.39 7.17
C ARG A 169 -29.03 -18.90 7.80
N SER A 170 -30.03 -18.03 7.96
CA SER A 170 -31.34 -18.36 8.54
C SER A 170 -32.16 -19.35 7.70
N VAL A 171 -31.89 -19.43 6.39
CA VAL A 171 -32.51 -20.39 5.47
C VAL A 171 -31.58 -21.56 5.12
N GLY A 172 -30.50 -21.73 5.89
CA GLY A 172 -29.63 -22.91 5.82
C GLY A 172 -28.41 -22.81 4.91
N PHE A 173 -28.05 -21.62 4.42
CA PHE A 173 -26.87 -21.44 3.56
C PHE A 173 -25.57 -21.56 4.36
N GLY A 174 -24.56 -22.19 3.75
CA GLY A 174 -23.17 -22.24 4.21
C GLY A 174 -22.98 -22.86 5.58
N ARG A 175 -23.76 -23.89 5.90
CA ARG A 175 -23.67 -24.61 7.17
C ARG A 175 -22.31 -25.28 7.34
N THR A 176 -21.69 -25.13 8.50
CA THR A 176 -20.42 -25.77 8.82
C THR A 176 -20.62 -27.25 9.05
N LYS A 177 -19.89 -28.09 8.30
CA LYS A 177 -19.86 -29.55 8.48
C LYS A 177 -18.62 -29.99 9.25
N ASN A 178 -17.45 -29.54 8.84
CA ASN A 178 -16.18 -29.96 9.41
C ASN A 178 -15.13 -28.83 9.42
N VAL A 179 -14.23 -28.88 10.40
CA VAL A 179 -13.13 -27.95 10.58
C VAL A 179 -11.87 -28.75 10.87
N GLU A 180 -10.84 -28.53 10.07
CA GLU A 180 -9.50 -29.05 10.31
C GLU A 180 -8.52 -27.89 10.46
N VAL A 181 -7.74 -27.89 11.52
CA VAL A 181 -6.73 -26.87 11.79
C VAL A 181 -5.39 -27.56 12.04
N LYS A 182 -4.40 -27.27 11.21
CA LYS A 182 -3.04 -27.79 11.34
C LYS A 182 -2.06 -26.67 11.68
N LEU A 183 -1.39 -26.79 12.81
CA LEU A 183 -0.30 -25.88 13.19
C LEU A 183 1.00 -26.28 12.48
N VAL A 184 1.61 -25.34 11.77
CA VAL A 184 2.91 -25.51 11.11
C VAL A 184 3.82 -24.33 11.43
N LYS A 185 5.14 -24.57 11.43
CA LYS A 185 6.12 -23.48 11.49
C LYS A 185 6.21 -22.82 10.11
N CYS A 186 6.30 -21.50 10.08
CA CYS A 186 6.50 -20.78 8.83
C CYS A 186 7.83 -21.17 8.21
N VAL A 187 7.82 -21.31 6.88
CA VAL A 187 9.03 -21.50 6.08
C VAL A 187 9.57 -20.14 5.64
N GLU A 188 10.85 -20.11 5.28
CA GLU A 188 11.49 -18.93 4.74
C GLU A 188 10.78 -18.49 3.45
N ARG A 189 10.55 -17.18 3.33
CA ARG A 189 9.96 -16.54 2.13
C ARG A 189 10.92 -15.50 1.56
N CYS A 190 12.18 -15.70 1.87
CA CYS A 190 13.26 -14.86 1.45
C CYS A 190 14.15 -15.63 0.49
N SER A 191 14.51 -15.01 -0.60
CA SER A 191 15.44 -15.55 -1.58
C SER A 191 16.46 -14.49 -2.02
N GLY A 192 17.42 -14.89 -2.85
CA GLY A 192 18.49 -14.02 -3.31
C GLY A 192 19.60 -13.84 -2.27
N VAL A 193 20.70 -13.22 -2.71
CA VAL A 193 21.84 -12.92 -1.85
C VAL A 193 21.81 -11.43 -1.54
N PRO A 194 21.68 -11.05 -0.26
CA PRO A 194 21.71 -9.65 0.09
C PRO A 194 23.08 -9.06 -0.18
N THR A 195 23.08 -7.81 -0.62
CA THR A 195 24.30 -7.05 -0.84
C THR A 195 24.97 -6.71 0.48
N ASN A 196 26.30 -6.72 0.49
CA ASN A 196 27.08 -6.18 1.61
C ASN A 196 27.14 -4.63 1.60
N GLY A 197 26.34 -4.00 0.74
CA GLY A 197 26.23 -2.55 0.60
C GLY A 197 25.26 -1.92 1.60
N GLU A 198 25.30 -0.60 1.68
CA GLU A 198 24.45 0.19 2.59
C GLU A 198 23.00 0.27 2.11
N ARG A 199 22.79 -0.04 0.81
CA ARG A 199 21.48 -0.16 0.19
C ARG A 199 21.16 -1.61 -0.15
N LEU A 200 20.04 -2.06 0.36
CA LEU A 200 19.50 -3.38 0.14
C LEU A 200 18.33 -3.24 -0.84
N ARG A 201 18.55 -3.65 -2.09
CA ARG A 201 17.49 -3.67 -3.09
C ARG A 201 16.58 -4.87 -2.83
N VAL A 202 15.28 -4.63 -2.85
CA VAL A 202 14.26 -5.63 -2.56
C VAL A 202 13.24 -5.72 -3.68
N ARG A 203 12.91 -6.96 -4.03
CA ARG A 203 11.75 -7.29 -4.85
C ARG A 203 10.71 -7.94 -3.95
N LEU A 204 9.51 -7.39 -3.94
CA LEU A 204 8.39 -7.84 -3.13
C LEU A 204 7.35 -8.52 -4.02
N LYS A 205 6.97 -9.76 -3.70
CA LYS A 205 5.83 -10.43 -4.34
C LYS A 205 4.72 -10.63 -3.31
N LEU A 206 3.56 -10.04 -3.58
CA LEU A 206 2.41 -10.04 -2.67
C LEU A 206 1.58 -11.30 -2.91
N ASP A 207 1.20 -11.98 -1.84
CA ASP A 207 0.47 -13.24 -1.89
C ASP A 207 -1.02 -13.10 -2.24
N ARG A 208 -1.57 -11.88 -2.19
CA ARG A 208 -2.98 -11.59 -2.43
C ARG A 208 -3.23 -10.13 -2.79
N PRO A 209 -4.44 -9.78 -3.25
CA PRO A 209 -4.83 -8.40 -3.49
C PRO A 209 -4.69 -7.51 -2.26
N PHE A 210 -4.21 -6.29 -2.46
CA PHE A 210 -3.90 -5.37 -1.37
C PHE A 210 -4.55 -3.99 -1.50
N CYS A 211 -4.64 -3.32 -0.35
CA CYS A 211 -5.21 -1.98 -0.25
C CYS A 211 -4.36 -1.10 0.67
N VAL A 212 -3.63 -0.15 0.09
CA VAL A 212 -2.77 0.79 0.80
C VAL A 212 -3.02 2.21 0.33
N GLY A 213 -3.16 3.15 1.27
CA GLY A 213 -3.50 4.54 0.93
C GLY A 213 -4.71 4.66 -0.01
N GLY A 214 -4.98 5.85 -0.52
CA GLY A 214 -6.05 6.03 -1.51
C GLY A 214 -6.78 7.35 -1.44
N ARG A 215 -7.43 7.72 -2.54
CA ARG A 215 -8.41 8.81 -2.58
C ARG A 215 -9.78 8.23 -2.22
N ASN A 216 -10.50 8.90 -1.32
CA ASN A 216 -11.93 8.66 -1.15
C ASN A 216 -12.64 9.31 -2.34
N HIS A 217 -13.04 8.52 -3.33
CA HIS A 217 -13.78 9.03 -4.49
C HIS A 217 -15.25 9.32 -4.15
N ALA A 218 -15.78 8.64 -3.12
CA ALA A 218 -17.09 8.87 -2.50
C ALA A 218 -17.02 8.48 -1.01
N LEU A 219 -18.00 8.85 -0.19
CA LEU A 219 -18.03 8.56 1.26
C LEU A 219 -17.77 7.07 1.59
N ASN A 220 -18.15 6.18 0.68
CA ASN A 220 -18.16 4.73 0.87
C ASN A 220 -17.25 3.95 -0.09
N HIS A 221 -16.40 4.62 -0.89
CA HIS A 221 -15.49 3.96 -1.82
C HIS A 221 -14.03 4.39 -1.64
N PHE A 222 -13.13 3.41 -1.52
CA PHE A 222 -11.71 3.61 -1.28
C PHE A 222 -10.87 2.83 -2.30
N ASP A 223 -10.11 3.54 -3.13
CA ASP A 223 -9.22 2.94 -4.12
C ASP A 223 -7.77 2.92 -3.64
N SER A 224 -7.14 1.76 -3.69
CA SER A 224 -5.75 1.58 -3.31
C SER A 224 -4.80 2.34 -4.24
N LEU A 225 -3.70 2.83 -3.69
CA LEU A 225 -2.55 3.23 -4.48
C LEU A 225 -1.90 2.01 -5.15
N ARG A 226 -1.28 2.23 -6.32
CA ARG A 226 -0.54 1.22 -7.08
C ARG A 226 0.86 0.95 -6.52
N THR A 227 1.40 1.90 -5.75
CA THR A 227 2.72 1.83 -5.12
C THR A 227 2.58 1.52 -3.63
N LEU A 228 3.65 0.96 -3.04
CA LEU A 228 3.77 0.78 -1.60
C LEU A 228 4.73 1.86 -1.07
N SER A 229 4.22 2.85 -0.33
CA SER A 229 5.10 3.90 0.21
C SER A 229 6.09 3.31 1.23
N GLY A 230 7.22 3.98 1.40
CA GLY A 230 8.21 3.60 2.41
C GLY A 230 7.62 3.59 3.82
N ALA A 231 6.68 4.49 4.12
CA ALA A 231 5.93 4.50 5.38
C ALA A 231 5.14 3.20 5.62
N VAL A 232 4.50 2.65 4.58
CA VAL A 232 3.75 1.37 4.67
C VAL A 232 4.71 0.22 4.94
N LEU A 233 5.82 0.15 4.20
CA LEU A 233 6.82 -0.91 4.35
C LEU A 233 7.53 -0.84 5.71
N LYS A 234 7.96 0.35 6.11
CA LYS A 234 8.59 0.61 7.42
C LYS A 234 7.64 0.30 8.57
N GLY A 235 6.36 0.68 8.45
CA GLY A 235 5.34 0.38 9.44
C GLY A 235 5.05 -1.12 9.58
N ALA A 236 4.97 -1.85 8.47
CA ALA A 236 4.86 -3.32 8.48
C ALA A 236 6.09 -3.99 9.13
N CYS A 237 7.29 -3.47 8.84
CA CYS A 237 8.54 -3.97 9.42
C CYS A 237 8.58 -3.72 10.94
N ALA A 238 8.22 -2.51 11.37
CA ALA A 238 8.12 -2.14 12.79
C ALA A 238 7.16 -3.07 13.53
N ARG A 239 5.99 -3.34 12.93
CA ARG A 239 4.99 -4.25 13.49
C ARG A 239 5.54 -5.67 13.63
N LEU A 240 6.16 -6.21 12.58
CA LEU A 240 6.76 -7.55 12.62
C LEU A 240 7.82 -7.65 13.72
N LEU A 241 8.68 -6.64 13.85
CA LEU A 241 9.70 -6.57 14.91
C LEU A 241 9.06 -6.61 16.31
N LEU A 242 8.08 -5.74 16.57
CA LEU A 242 7.37 -5.70 17.85
C LEU A 242 6.67 -7.01 18.16
N GLU A 243 5.98 -7.60 17.17
CA GLU A 243 5.31 -8.90 17.31
C GLU A 243 6.32 -10.00 17.68
N ARG A 244 7.47 -10.06 17.02
CA ARG A 244 8.51 -11.06 17.32
C ARG A 244 9.19 -10.85 18.68
N CYS A 245 9.25 -9.61 19.15
CA CYS A 245 9.68 -9.25 20.50
C CYS A 245 8.58 -9.45 21.55
N GLY A 246 7.37 -9.88 21.16
CA GLY A 246 6.26 -10.07 22.09
C GLY A 246 5.58 -8.79 22.56
N ARG A 247 5.95 -7.62 22.03
CA ARG A 247 5.42 -6.33 22.44
C ARG A 247 4.15 -5.97 21.68
N SER A 248 3.24 -5.26 22.35
CA SER A 248 2.11 -4.55 21.76
C SER A 248 2.45 -3.06 21.73
N GLY A 249 2.33 -2.41 20.57
CA GLY A 249 2.63 -0.99 20.42
C GLY A 249 2.84 -0.57 18.96
N VAL A 250 3.12 0.71 18.77
CA VAL A 250 3.29 1.33 17.45
C VAL A 250 4.70 1.87 17.18
N ALA A 251 5.58 1.91 18.18
CA ALA A 251 6.91 2.50 18.08
C ALA A 251 8.00 1.47 18.37
N VAL A 252 9.03 1.49 17.52
CA VAL A 252 10.31 0.83 17.77
C VAL A 252 11.15 1.79 18.62
N ASP A 253 11.60 1.34 19.77
CA ASP A 253 12.29 2.17 20.77
C ASP A 253 13.40 1.38 21.49
N ASN A 254 14.19 2.06 22.31
CA ASN A 254 15.33 1.48 23.04
C ASN A 254 14.94 0.45 24.11
N SER A 255 13.65 0.18 24.34
CA SER A 255 13.20 -0.87 25.26
C SER A 255 12.98 -2.23 24.57
N LEU A 256 13.40 -2.36 23.30
CA LEU A 256 13.46 -3.67 22.65
C LEU A 256 14.44 -4.61 23.37
N PRO A 257 14.10 -5.89 23.53
CA PRO A 257 14.99 -6.86 24.16
C PRO A 257 16.14 -7.24 23.22
N ALA A 258 17.28 -7.64 23.80
CA ALA A 258 18.38 -8.23 23.03
C ALA A 258 17.90 -9.43 22.18
N PRO A 259 18.45 -9.61 20.96
CA PRO A 259 19.50 -8.82 20.31
C PRO A 259 18.98 -7.63 19.47
N TRP A 260 17.75 -7.15 19.74
CA TRP A 260 17.07 -6.12 18.93
C TRP A 260 17.12 -4.72 19.56
N ASP A 261 17.77 -4.57 20.69
CA ASP A 261 17.95 -3.31 21.42
C ASP A 261 18.59 -2.23 20.52
N GLN A 262 19.57 -2.60 19.70
CA GLN A 262 20.20 -1.67 18.75
C GLN A 262 19.26 -1.16 17.66
N MET A 263 18.23 -1.93 17.26
CA MET A 263 17.20 -1.42 16.34
C MET A 263 16.45 -0.25 16.95
N GLY A 264 16.22 -0.27 18.26
CA GLY A 264 15.50 0.77 18.97
C GLY A 264 16.05 2.18 18.76
N SER A 265 17.37 2.31 18.61
CA SER A 265 18.05 3.61 18.53
C SER A 265 18.20 4.16 17.12
N VAL A 266 18.12 3.29 16.10
CA VAL A 266 18.40 3.66 14.70
C VAL A 266 17.26 3.39 13.74
N PHE A 267 16.17 2.73 14.16
CA PHE A 267 15.07 2.39 13.25
C PHE A 267 14.48 3.62 12.56
N ASP A 268 14.40 4.76 13.25
CA ASP A 268 13.87 6.01 12.69
C ASP A 268 14.71 6.56 11.53
N VAL A 269 16.02 6.32 11.50
CA VAL A 269 16.92 6.79 10.43
C VAL A 269 17.07 5.79 9.28
N ILE A 270 16.65 4.53 9.45
CA ILE A 270 16.60 3.56 8.34
C ILE A 270 15.58 4.03 7.31
N ARG A 271 16.01 4.19 6.07
CA ARG A 271 15.14 4.66 4.99
C ARG A 271 14.53 3.49 4.23
N PHE A 272 13.23 3.55 4.01
CA PHE A 272 12.51 2.67 3.09
C PHE A 272 12.04 3.52 1.90
N SER A 273 12.42 3.16 0.68
CA SER A 273 11.92 3.85 -0.52
C SER A 273 10.47 3.46 -0.82
N GLU A 274 9.79 4.21 -1.70
CA GLU A 274 8.55 3.73 -2.31
C GLU A 274 8.83 2.50 -3.20
N ALA A 275 8.15 1.39 -2.95
CA ALA A 275 8.21 0.24 -3.85
C ALA A 275 7.20 0.39 -4.99
N ARG A 276 7.65 0.19 -6.23
CA ARG A 276 6.87 0.41 -7.46
C ARG A 276 6.60 -0.89 -8.20
N PRO A 277 5.40 -1.06 -8.78
CA PRO A 277 5.06 -2.28 -9.51
C PRO A 277 5.90 -2.40 -10.78
N ALA A 278 6.48 -3.57 -11.03
CA ALA A 278 7.27 -3.88 -12.21
C ALA A 278 6.90 -5.29 -12.71
N ASN A 279 7.21 -5.55 -13.98
CA ASN A 279 7.27 -6.92 -14.48
C ASN A 279 8.43 -7.64 -13.77
N LEU A 280 8.36 -8.97 -13.60
CA LEU A 280 9.30 -9.77 -12.79
C LEU A 280 10.78 -9.44 -13.07
N ASP A 281 11.15 -9.36 -14.35
CA ASP A 281 12.50 -9.06 -14.84
C ASP A 281 12.66 -7.63 -15.40
N GLY A 282 11.64 -6.79 -15.22
CA GLY A 282 11.65 -5.40 -15.66
C GLY A 282 12.45 -4.49 -14.72
N PRO A 283 12.89 -3.32 -15.21
CA PRO A 283 13.48 -2.30 -14.35
C PRO A 283 12.44 -1.72 -13.41
N ARG A 284 12.90 -1.05 -12.34
CA ARG A 284 12.03 -0.25 -11.47
C ARG A 284 11.45 0.90 -12.31
N PRO A 285 10.12 1.08 -12.39
CA PRO A 285 9.53 2.17 -13.15
C PRO A 285 9.99 3.52 -12.66
N ILE A 286 10.02 4.49 -13.57
CA ILE A 286 10.37 5.89 -13.32
C ILE A 286 9.10 6.73 -13.44
N GLU A 287 8.90 7.72 -12.58
CA GLU A 287 7.78 8.65 -12.75
C GLU A 287 8.04 9.53 -13.99
N PRO A 288 7.12 9.56 -14.98
CA PRO A 288 7.28 10.41 -16.15
C PRO A 288 7.45 11.88 -15.76
N PRO A 289 8.44 12.60 -16.32
CA PRO A 289 8.60 14.03 -16.06
C PRO A 289 7.41 14.85 -16.57
N LEU A 290 6.96 15.85 -15.80
CA LEU A 290 5.90 16.78 -16.20
C LEU A 290 6.33 17.74 -17.32
N SER A 291 7.62 17.76 -17.68
CA SER A 291 8.12 18.45 -18.86
C SER A 291 7.88 17.68 -20.17
N GLN A 292 7.29 16.48 -20.10
CA GLN A 292 6.90 15.73 -21.29
C GLN A 292 5.62 16.32 -21.89
N VAL A 293 5.64 16.55 -23.20
CA VAL A 293 4.51 17.14 -23.95
C VAL A 293 4.29 16.41 -25.27
N LEU A 294 3.11 16.59 -25.84
CA LEU A 294 2.77 16.16 -27.20
C LEU A 294 2.61 17.37 -28.12
N GLY A 295 3.09 17.28 -29.35
CA GLY A 295 2.83 18.32 -30.37
C GLY A 295 1.44 18.22 -30.99
N GLU A 296 0.87 17.03 -31.01
CA GLU A 296 -0.52 16.76 -31.41
C GLU A 296 -1.03 15.52 -30.67
N LYS A 297 -2.35 15.36 -30.59
CA LYS A 297 -2.95 14.19 -29.91
C LYS A 297 -2.50 12.90 -30.58
N GLY A 298 -1.99 11.96 -29.80
CA GLY A 298 -1.42 10.71 -30.32
C GLY A 298 -0.05 10.86 -31.00
N GLY A 299 0.50 12.08 -31.12
CA GLY A 299 1.78 12.35 -31.75
C GLY A 299 3.01 11.92 -30.93
N THR A 300 4.18 12.33 -31.40
CA THR A 300 5.47 12.11 -30.74
C THR A 300 5.59 12.95 -29.47
N ARG A 301 6.21 12.38 -28.44
CA ARG A 301 6.50 13.09 -27.19
C ARG A 301 7.82 13.83 -27.26
N HIS A 302 7.84 15.01 -26.66
CA HIS A 302 9.03 15.84 -26.51
C HIS A 302 9.24 16.16 -25.03
N ASP A 303 10.50 16.26 -24.62
CA ASP A 303 10.85 16.86 -23.34
C ASP A 303 11.20 18.33 -23.54
N VAL A 304 10.45 19.22 -22.89
CA VAL A 304 10.66 20.67 -22.99
C VAL A 304 11.49 21.25 -21.85
N ALA A 305 12.04 20.41 -20.95
CA ALA A 305 12.77 20.87 -19.77
C ALA A 305 13.92 21.82 -20.12
N LEU A 306 14.68 21.53 -21.18
CA LEU A 306 15.88 22.28 -21.56
C LEU A 306 15.67 23.28 -22.70
N TRP A 307 14.42 23.53 -23.11
CA TRP A 307 14.14 24.49 -24.16
C TRP A 307 14.39 25.91 -23.64
N SER A 308 15.07 26.76 -24.39
CA SER A 308 15.39 28.14 -23.95
C SER A 308 14.12 28.96 -23.76
N GLU A 309 13.12 28.76 -24.61
CA GLU A 309 11.91 29.58 -24.71
C GLU A 309 10.69 28.76 -25.19
N PRO A 310 9.45 29.19 -24.87
CA PRO A 310 8.24 28.55 -25.36
C PRO A 310 8.19 28.53 -26.89
N ARG A 311 7.83 27.39 -27.47
CA ARG A 311 7.72 27.23 -28.93
C ARG A 311 6.60 26.27 -29.30
N LEU A 312 6.11 26.42 -30.52
CA LEU A 312 5.16 25.50 -31.13
C LEU A 312 5.87 24.20 -31.54
N ILE A 313 5.12 23.09 -31.52
CA ILE A 313 5.54 21.79 -32.04
C ILE A 313 4.65 21.49 -33.22
N ASN A 314 5.21 21.39 -34.42
CA ASN A 314 4.44 21.19 -35.65
C ASN A 314 3.29 22.20 -35.83
N GLY A 315 3.53 23.46 -35.45
CA GLY A 315 2.53 24.54 -35.53
C GLY A 315 1.49 24.56 -34.40
N ASN A 316 1.53 23.61 -33.47
CA ASN A 316 0.58 23.51 -32.36
C ASN A 316 1.22 23.88 -31.02
N ALA A 317 0.40 24.37 -30.10
CA ALA A 317 0.82 24.54 -28.71
C ALA A 317 1.11 23.16 -28.07
N PRO A 318 2.18 23.01 -27.28
CA PRO A 318 2.46 21.77 -26.57
C PRO A 318 1.30 21.35 -25.66
N ALA A 319 0.84 20.10 -25.79
CA ALA A 319 -0.16 19.51 -24.90
C ALA A 319 0.52 18.83 -23.72
N PHE A 320 0.28 19.34 -22.51
CA PHE A 320 0.80 18.78 -21.27
C PHE A 320 -0.05 17.61 -20.79
N ASP A 321 0.42 16.89 -19.77
CA ASP A 321 -0.24 15.70 -19.25
C ASP A 321 -1.73 15.93 -18.90
N ILE A 322 -2.09 17.12 -18.42
CA ILE A 322 -3.49 17.48 -18.14
C ILE A 322 -4.40 17.44 -19.38
N ASP A 323 -3.85 17.62 -20.57
CA ASP A 323 -4.56 17.61 -21.86
C ASP A 323 -4.60 16.22 -22.51
N TRP A 324 -3.85 15.26 -21.97
CA TRP A 324 -3.68 13.93 -22.56
C TRP A 324 -4.93 13.06 -22.38
N LYS A 325 -5.15 12.17 -23.35
CA LYS A 325 -6.13 11.08 -23.21
C LYS A 325 -5.52 9.90 -22.46
N ARG A 326 -6.37 8.97 -22.05
CA ARG A 326 -5.96 7.81 -21.25
C ARG A 326 -4.88 7.00 -21.97
N GLU A 327 -5.03 6.85 -23.28
CA GLU A 327 -4.12 6.10 -24.15
C GLU A 327 -2.74 6.76 -24.20
N ASP A 328 -2.69 8.10 -24.25
CA ASP A 328 -1.44 8.87 -24.22
C ASP A 328 -0.71 8.70 -22.88
N PHE A 329 -1.45 8.75 -21.77
CA PHE A 329 -0.93 8.49 -20.43
C PHE A 329 -0.38 7.08 -20.28
N GLU A 330 -1.13 6.07 -20.74
CA GLU A 330 -0.71 4.67 -20.69
C GLU A 330 0.52 4.43 -21.56
N ARG A 331 0.58 5.03 -22.75
CA ARG A 331 1.76 5.00 -23.62
C ARG A 331 2.97 5.60 -22.94
N CYS A 332 2.85 6.83 -22.40
CA CYS A 332 3.94 7.48 -21.65
C CYS A 332 4.40 6.64 -20.46
N ARG A 333 3.47 6.06 -19.70
CA ARG A 333 3.80 5.17 -18.58
C ARG A 333 4.59 3.94 -19.02
N LYS A 334 4.22 3.31 -20.14
CA LYS A 334 4.98 2.19 -20.74
C LYS A 334 6.40 2.64 -21.12
N ASP A 335 6.52 3.86 -21.63
CA ASP A 335 7.75 4.67 -21.79
C ASP A 335 8.76 4.52 -20.66
N PHE A 336 8.23 4.72 -19.47
CA PHE A 336 8.95 4.73 -18.21
C PHE A 336 8.73 3.45 -17.41
N HIS A 337 8.48 2.34 -18.12
CA HIS A 337 8.42 0.97 -17.61
C HIS A 337 7.30 0.66 -16.60
N TRP A 338 6.27 1.48 -16.51
CA TRP A 338 5.11 1.17 -15.68
C TRP A 338 4.28 0.04 -16.29
N PRO A 339 3.99 -1.03 -15.54
CA PRO A 339 3.15 -2.11 -16.01
C PRO A 339 1.65 -1.76 -15.90
N ASP A 340 0.83 -2.52 -16.61
CA ASP A 340 -0.61 -2.49 -16.46
C ASP A 340 -1.01 -3.19 -15.16
N VAL A 341 -1.46 -2.41 -14.18
CA VAL A 341 -1.86 -2.90 -12.86
C VAL A 341 -3.36 -3.17 -12.85
N SER A 342 -3.74 -4.43 -12.66
CA SER A 342 -5.14 -4.83 -12.55
C SER A 342 -5.70 -4.54 -11.15
N THR A 343 -7.01 -4.30 -11.09
CA THR A 343 -7.71 -3.98 -9.85
C THR A 343 -8.93 -4.87 -9.66
N GLU A 344 -9.33 -5.10 -8.42
CA GLU A 344 -10.62 -5.72 -8.10
C GLU A 344 -11.42 -4.89 -7.12
N ARG A 345 -12.75 -5.00 -7.19
CA ARG A 345 -13.65 -4.32 -6.26
C ARG A 345 -14.20 -5.32 -5.25
N ARG A 346 -14.04 -5.03 -3.96
CA ARG A 346 -14.69 -5.78 -2.88
C ARG A 346 -15.62 -4.89 -2.09
N THR A 347 -16.87 -5.31 -1.95
CA THR A 347 -17.88 -4.62 -1.15
C THR A 347 -18.11 -5.35 0.16
N ARG A 348 -18.26 -4.59 1.25
CA ARG A 348 -18.57 -5.09 2.59
C ARG A 348 -19.75 -4.32 3.16
N THR A 349 -20.53 -4.99 3.99
CA THR A 349 -21.60 -4.37 4.78
C THR A 349 -21.30 -4.61 6.25
N ALA A 350 -21.40 -3.57 7.09
CA ALA A 350 -21.30 -3.77 8.54
C ALA A 350 -22.50 -4.58 9.04
N ILE A 351 -22.30 -5.44 10.03
CA ILE A 351 -23.34 -6.26 10.64
C ILE A 351 -23.65 -5.69 12.03
N ASN A 352 -24.92 -5.62 12.38
CA ASN A 352 -25.38 -5.32 13.73
C ASN A 352 -25.24 -6.59 14.59
N GLU A 353 -24.47 -6.50 15.67
CA GLU A 353 -24.12 -7.64 16.52
C GLU A 353 -25.34 -8.26 17.23
N GLU A 354 -26.33 -7.45 17.61
CA GLU A 354 -27.55 -7.92 18.31
C GLU A 354 -28.54 -8.62 17.36
N THR A 355 -28.70 -8.10 16.15
CA THR A 355 -29.72 -8.57 15.20
C THR A 355 -29.17 -9.52 14.13
N GLY A 356 -27.84 -9.57 13.95
CA GLY A 356 -27.19 -10.31 12.88
C GLY A 356 -27.49 -9.80 11.47
N ARG A 357 -28.14 -8.63 11.33
CA ARG A 357 -28.52 -7.99 10.06
C ARG A 357 -27.47 -6.97 9.61
N ALA A 358 -27.48 -6.62 8.32
CA ALA A 358 -26.70 -5.49 7.82
C ALA A 358 -27.12 -4.19 8.54
N LYS A 359 -26.16 -3.35 8.94
CA LYS A 359 -26.43 -1.99 9.41
C LYS A 359 -26.76 -1.12 8.20
N ASP A 360 -27.80 -0.31 8.33
CA ASP A 360 -28.20 0.65 7.30
C ASP A 360 -27.06 1.64 7.00
N GLU A 361 -26.92 2.00 5.72
CA GLU A 361 -25.93 2.95 5.17
C GLU A 361 -24.44 2.59 5.38
N GLN A 362 -24.13 1.42 5.95
CA GLN A 362 -22.77 0.99 6.26
C GLN A 362 -22.20 0.03 5.20
N LEU A 363 -22.34 0.40 3.93
CA LEU A 363 -21.75 -0.31 2.80
C LEU A 363 -20.42 0.34 2.41
N PHE A 364 -19.33 -0.44 2.37
CA PHE A 364 -17.99 0.04 2.04
C PHE A 364 -17.40 -0.77 0.89
N SER A 365 -16.95 -0.11 -0.16
CA SER A 365 -16.31 -0.76 -1.31
C SER A 365 -14.83 -0.37 -1.42
N TYR A 366 -13.97 -1.36 -1.59
CA TYR A 366 -12.54 -1.20 -1.77
C TYR A 366 -12.14 -1.54 -3.21
N GLY A 367 -11.43 -0.65 -3.90
CA GLY A 367 -10.64 -0.97 -5.08
C GLY A 367 -9.27 -1.48 -4.65
N LEU A 368 -9.04 -2.78 -4.78
CA LEU A 368 -7.80 -3.45 -4.41
C LEU A 368 -6.89 -3.57 -5.63
N ILE A 369 -5.58 -3.52 -5.41
CA ILE A 369 -4.60 -3.88 -6.43
C ILE A 369 -4.45 -5.40 -6.46
N ARG A 370 -4.55 -6.00 -7.65
CA ARG A 370 -4.24 -7.41 -7.88
C ARG A 370 -2.76 -7.54 -8.25
N PRO A 371 -1.95 -8.29 -7.48
CA PRO A 371 -0.54 -8.44 -7.79
C PRO A 371 -0.29 -9.25 -9.06
N GLY A 372 -0.99 -10.38 -9.27
CA GLY A 372 -0.73 -11.26 -10.41
C GLY A 372 0.74 -11.68 -10.45
N ASP A 373 1.36 -11.53 -11.63
CA ASP A 373 2.79 -11.80 -11.84
C ASP A 373 3.68 -10.56 -11.61
N LEU A 374 3.09 -9.44 -11.21
CA LEU A 374 3.85 -8.22 -10.91
C LEU A 374 4.60 -8.36 -9.58
N VAL A 375 5.69 -7.63 -9.51
CA VAL A 375 6.52 -7.48 -8.31
C VAL A 375 6.67 -6.01 -7.95
N TRP A 376 6.97 -5.71 -6.70
CA TRP A 376 7.20 -4.34 -6.23
C TRP A 376 8.68 -4.14 -5.90
N LEU A 377 9.34 -3.25 -6.64
CA LEU A 377 10.76 -2.97 -6.53
C LEU A 377 11.00 -1.74 -5.65
N GLY A 378 11.79 -1.90 -4.59
CA GLY A 378 12.17 -0.83 -3.67
C GLY A 378 13.53 -1.10 -3.01
N GLU A 379 13.88 -0.27 -2.04
CA GLU A 379 15.17 -0.27 -1.37
C GLU A 379 15.04 0.01 0.12
N ILE A 380 15.92 -0.60 0.91
CA ILE A 380 16.17 -0.28 2.31
C ILE A 380 17.58 0.31 2.41
N ASP A 381 17.68 1.54 2.89
CA ASP A 381 18.91 2.31 2.94
C ASP A 381 19.35 2.56 4.39
N LEU A 382 20.60 2.20 4.67
CA LEU A 382 21.27 2.26 5.97
C LEU A 382 22.36 3.35 6.04
N VAL A 383 22.48 4.24 5.05
CA VAL A 383 23.54 5.26 5.04
C VAL A 383 23.46 6.17 6.27
N GLU A 384 22.27 6.57 6.69
CA GLU A 384 22.09 7.42 7.89
C GLU A 384 22.27 6.64 9.21
N VAL A 385 22.41 5.31 9.17
CA VAL A 385 22.78 4.51 10.34
C VAL A 385 24.29 4.70 10.61
N PRO A 386 24.72 4.87 11.87
CA PRO A 386 26.14 5.00 12.20
C PRO A 386 26.98 3.86 11.60
N GLN A 387 28.09 4.18 10.94
CA GLN A 387 28.91 3.22 10.16
C GLN A 387 29.26 1.95 10.94
N GLN A 388 29.59 2.08 12.23
CA GLN A 388 29.94 0.97 13.11
C GLN A 388 28.78 0.00 13.38
N GLN A 389 27.53 0.44 13.24
CA GLN A 389 26.32 -0.35 13.49
C GLN A 389 25.70 -0.93 12.21
N ARG A 390 26.05 -0.40 11.03
CA ARG A 390 25.43 -0.77 9.74
C ARG A 390 25.45 -2.28 9.47
N GLY A 391 26.57 -2.95 9.76
CA GLY A 391 26.73 -4.40 9.53
C GLY A 391 25.77 -5.25 10.36
N GLU A 392 25.68 -4.97 11.66
CA GLU A 392 24.79 -5.69 12.57
C GLU A 392 23.32 -5.37 12.27
N ILE A 393 22.99 -4.08 12.04
CA ILE A 393 21.64 -3.65 11.67
C ILE A 393 21.17 -4.34 10.38
N ARG A 394 22.03 -4.43 9.37
CA ARG A 394 21.76 -5.14 8.13
C ARG A 394 21.43 -6.61 8.40
N LYS A 395 22.27 -7.29 9.18
CA LYS A 395 22.06 -8.70 9.53
C LYS A 395 20.73 -8.90 10.25
N ARG A 396 20.39 -8.03 11.22
CA ARG A 396 19.12 -8.08 11.94
C ARG A 396 17.92 -7.84 11.04
N LEU A 397 17.99 -6.88 10.11
CA LEU A 397 16.93 -6.69 9.12
C LEU A 397 16.73 -7.93 8.24
N GLN A 398 17.82 -8.55 7.78
CA GLN A 398 17.75 -9.77 6.98
C GLN A 398 17.11 -10.91 7.78
N GLU A 399 17.55 -11.14 9.02
CA GLU A 399 16.98 -12.15 9.93
C GLU A 399 15.49 -11.92 10.22
N LEU A 400 15.07 -10.65 10.34
CA LEU A 400 13.68 -10.29 10.57
C LEU A 400 12.82 -10.61 9.33
N LEU A 401 13.35 -10.29 8.14
CA LEU A 401 12.65 -10.36 6.87
C LEU A 401 12.76 -11.73 6.18
N THR A 402 13.52 -12.69 6.73
CA THR A 402 13.66 -14.07 6.25
C THR A 402 12.31 -14.75 5.96
N PHE A 403 11.26 -14.42 6.72
CA PHE A 403 9.93 -15.01 6.61
C PHE A 403 8.93 -14.15 5.82
N GLY A 404 9.42 -13.11 5.15
CA GLY A 404 8.62 -12.13 4.44
C GLY A 404 8.15 -10.98 5.33
N LEU A 405 7.27 -10.14 4.76
CA LEU A 405 6.74 -8.94 5.39
C LEU A 405 5.20 -9.00 5.42
N PRO A 406 4.59 -9.44 6.54
CA PRO A 406 3.14 -9.51 6.68
C PRO A 406 2.54 -8.14 7.02
N GLY A 407 1.21 -8.06 6.97
CA GLY A 407 0.47 -6.91 7.50
C GLY A 407 0.45 -5.69 6.59
N ILE A 408 0.65 -5.87 5.29
CA ILE A 408 0.62 -4.77 4.31
C ILE A 408 -0.83 -4.35 4.07
N GLY A 409 -1.12 -3.07 4.36
CA GLY A 409 -2.40 -2.43 4.04
C GLY A 409 -3.60 -2.85 4.90
N LYS A 410 -4.81 -2.65 4.37
CA LYS A 410 -6.08 -3.05 5.02
C LYS A 410 -6.40 -4.54 4.84
N THR A 411 -5.78 -5.21 3.87
CA THR A 411 -6.00 -6.64 3.60
C THR A 411 -5.02 -7.53 4.37
N ASN A 412 -4.04 -6.93 5.08
CA ASN A 412 -2.93 -7.63 5.72
C ASN A 412 -2.23 -8.59 4.76
N ALA A 413 -1.99 -8.16 3.52
CA ALA A 413 -1.24 -8.95 2.55
C ALA A 413 0.18 -9.21 3.06
N THR A 414 0.76 -10.34 2.62
CA THR A 414 2.13 -10.70 2.97
C THR A 414 3.00 -10.64 1.72
N ALA A 415 4.14 -9.95 1.83
CA ALA A 415 5.15 -9.94 0.78
C ALA A 415 6.22 -11.00 1.05
N SER A 416 6.51 -11.87 0.07
CA SER A 416 7.81 -12.54 0.02
C SER A 416 8.87 -11.55 -0.47
N ILE A 417 10.12 -11.76 -0.06
CA ILE A 417 11.23 -10.85 -0.31
C ILE A 417 12.29 -11.55 -1.12
N GLU A 418 12.73 -10.93 -2.20
CA GLU A 418 13.94 -11.33 -2.89
C GLU A 418 14.97 -10.20 -2.81
N TRP A 419 16.16 -10.52 -2.31
CA TRP A 419 17.27 -9.58 -2.30
C TRP A 419 17.89 -9.49 -3.69
N LEU A 420 17.96 -8.27 -4.22
CA LEU A 420 18.56 -8.01 -5.52
C LEU A 420 20.02 -7.57 -5.36
N PRO A 421 20.87 -7.86 -6.37
CA PRO A 421 22.21 -7.30 -6.44
C PRO A 421 22.19 -5.76 -6.41
N ALA A 422 23.28 -5.19 -5.92
CA ALA A 422 23.45 -3.75 -5.85
C ALA A 422 23.47 -3.20 -7.28
N GLU A 423 22.73 -2.13 -7.50
CA GLU A 423 22.80 -1.41 -8.77
C GLU A 423 23.97 -0.44 -8.71
N LYS A 424 24.82 -0.48 -9.75
CA LYS A 424 25.84 0.55 -9.90
C LYS A 424 25.14 1.84 -10.30
N MET A 425 25.18 2.84 -9.42
CA MET A 425 24.78 4.18 -9.79
C MET A 425 25.93 4.84 -10.55
N GLU A 426 25.68 5.22 -11.79
CA GLU A 426 26.62 6.06 -12.55
C GLU A 426 26.84 7.39 -11.81
N PRO A 427 28.04 7.97 -11.74
CA PRO A 427 28.26 9.27 -11.12
C PRO A 427 27.40 10.39 -11.74
N VAL A 428 27.06 11.41 -10.96
CA VAL A 428 26.42 12.62 -11.51
C VAL A 428 27.43 13.29 -12.45
N GLN A 429 27.04 13.51 -13.70
CA GLN A 429 27.93 14.11 -14.69
C GLN A 429 28.08 15.60 -14.44
N LYS A 430 29.29 16.13 -14.62
CA LYS A 430 29.52 17.58 -14.53
C LYS A 430 28.87 18.28 -15.72
N ARG A 431 27.87 19.12 -15.46
CA ARG A 431 27.10 19.88 -16.46
C ARG A 431 26.86 21.30 -15.96
N ASP A 432 26.57 22.23 -16.87
CA ASP A 432 26.21 23.60 -16.50
C ASP A 432 24.78 23.67 -15.94
N ASN A 433 23.89 22.85 -16.52
CA ASN A 433 22.51 22.66 -16.08
C ASN A 433 22.26 21.22 -15.66
N HIS A 434 21.55 21.06 -14.54
CA HIS A 434 21.08 19.79 -14.02
C HIS A 434 19.56 19.75 -14.01
N VAL A 435 18.98 18.64 -14.46
CA VAL A 435 17.53 18.41 -14.48
C VAL A 435 17.16 17.44 -13.38
N ILE A 436 16.32 17.89 -12.44
CA ILE A 436 15.86 17.09 -11.31
C ILE A 436 14.38 16.78 -11.50
N THR A 437 14.04 15.50 -11.56
CA THR A 437 12.65 15.02 -11.63
C THR A 437 12.27 14.34 -10.31
N LEU A 438 11.24 14.85 -9.63
CA LEU A 438 10.70 14.22 -8.42
C LEU A 438 10.13 12.84 -8.74
N GLN A 439 10.64 11.81 -8.07
CA GLN A 439 10.13 10.45 -8.14
C GLN A 439 9.04 10.20 -7.10
N THR A 440 9.13 10.85 -5.94
CA THR A 440 8.06 10.86 -4.95
C THR A 440 7.74 12.29 -4.53
N GLU A 441 6.60 12.46 -3.85
CA GLU A 441 6.14 13.79 -3.41
C GLU A 441 7.13 14.41 -2.41
N ALA A 442 7.21 15.74 -2.38
CA ALA A 442 8.12 16.46 -1.49
C ALA A 442 7.49 17.74 -0.93
N LEU A 443 7.85 18.08 0.31
CA LEU A 443 7.51 19.34 0.96
C LEU A 443 8.57 20.39 0.63
N LEU A 444 8.41 21.05 -0.52
CA LEU A 444 9.38 22.05 -1.01
C LEU A 444 9.02 23.47 -0.58
N THR A 445 7.73 23.80 -0.58
CA THR A 445 7.24 25.18 -0.41
C THR A 445 6.35 25.31 0.82
N ASP A 446 6.51 26.39 1.57
CA ASP A 446 5.65 26.71 2.70
C ASP A 446 4.25 27.17 2.19
N PRO A 447 3.14 26.45 2.50
CA PRO A 447 1.80 26.90 2.10
C PRO A 447 1.42 28.28 2.66
N GLY A 448 1.97 28.70 3.80
CA GLY A 448 1.68 30.00 4.42
C GLY A 448 2.27 31.20 3.66
N THR A 449 3.22 30.98 2.75
CA THR A 449 3.82 32.04 1.93
C THR A 449 3.22 32.13 0.52
N LEU A 450 2.37 31.17 0.14
CA LEU A 450 1.80 31.08 -1.19
C LEU A 450 0.41 31.75 -1.24
N THR A 451 0.37 32.91 -1.90
CA THR A 451 -0.88 33.65 -2.15
C THR A 451 -1.19 33.79 -3.65
N GLY A 452 -0.24 33.43 -4.52
CA GLY A 452 -0.37 33.47 -5.97
C GLY A 452 0.78 32.76 -6.70
N PRO A 453 0.76 32.75 -8.04
CA PRO A 453 1.76 32.06 -8.86
C PRO A 453 3.19 32.62 -8.73
N ASP A 454 3.36 33.94 -8.61
CA ASP A 454 4.69 34.57 -8.53
C ASP A 454 5.43 34.16 -7.26
N GLN A 455 4.70 33.95 -6.16
CA GLN A 455 5.25 33.48 -4.90
C GLN A 455 5.71 32.01 -4.98
N LEU A 456 5.15 31.20 -5.89
CA LEU A 456 5.54 29.82 -6.07
C LEU A 456 6.96 29.71 -6.64
N GLU A 457 7.29 30.52 -7.65
CA GLU A 457 8.64 30.57 -8.21
C GLU A 457 9.66 31.03 -7.15
N ALA A 458 9.33 32.08 -6.40
CA ALA A 458 10.17 32.58 -5.31
C ALA A 458 10.40 31.49 -4.24
N ALA A 459 9.36 30.78 -3.83
CA ALA A 459 9.46 29.70 -2.85
C ALA A 459 10.34 28.53 -3.35
N TYR A 460 10.24 28.15 -4.63
CA TYR A 460 11.14 27.14 -5.19
C TYR A 460 12.58 27.65 -5.29
N ARG A 461 12.81 28.91 -5.70
CA ARG A 461 14.15 29.51 -5.72
C ARG A 461 14.80 29.48 -4.33
N GLU A 462 14.02 29.83 -3.30
CA GLU A 462 14.47 29.78 -1.90
C GLU A 462 14.84 28.36 -1.47
N TYR A 463 13.96 27.38 -1.73
CA TYR A 463 14.22 25.98 -1.41
C TYR A 463 15.53 25.50 -2.04
N TRP A 464 15.72 25.69 -3.35
CA TRP A 464 16.91 25.22 -4.05
C TRP A 464 18.18 25.95 -3.60
N ALA A 465 18.10 27.24 -3.29
CA ALA A 465 19.22 27.98 -2.73
C ALA A 465 19.58 27.48 -1.32
N GLU A 466 18.59 27.12 -0.49
CA GLU A 466 18.81 26.53 0.84
C GLU A 466 19.50 25.17 0.75
N VAL A 467 18.89 24.20 0.07
CA VAL A 467 19.38 22.81 0.10
C VAL A 467 20.69 22.62 -0.66
N SER A 468 20.99 23.50 -1.62
CA SER A 468 22.26 23.51 -2.36
C SER A 468 23.33 24.41 -1.75
N LYS A 469 23.05 25.07 -0.61
CA LYS A 469 23.93 26.11 -0.03
C LYS A 469 24.34 27.16 -1.08
N LYS A 470 23.39 27.56 -1.93
CA LYS A 470 23.53 28.50 -3.05
C LYS A 470 24.46 28.06 -4.17
N SER A 471 24.89 26.80 -4.22
CA SER A 471 25.71 26.27 -5.33
C SER A 471 24.93 26.09 -6.64
N LEU A 472 23.60 26.02 -6.53
CA LEU A 472 22.67 25.90 -7.64
C LEU A 472 21.60 27.01 -7.52
N LYS A 473 21.14 27.50 -8.67
CA LYS A 473 19.99 28.40 -8.78
C LYS A 473 18.94 27.79 -9.70
N LEU A 474 17.67 28.02 -9.40
CA LEU A 474 16.57 27.60 -10.26
C LEU A 474 16.52 28.45 -11.53
N VAL A 475 16.50 27.80 -12.69
CA VAL A 475 16.32 28.43 -14.00
C VAL A 475 14.86 28.42 -14.41
N ARG A 476 14.21 27.25 -14.29
CA ARG A 476 12.80 27.01 -14.66
C ARG A 476 12.29 25.73 -14.02
N PHE A 477 10.98 25.55 -14.01
CA PHE A 477 10.33 24.36 -13.46
C PHE A 477 9.04 23.99 -14.19
N PHE A 478 8.67 22.72 -14.08
CA PHE A 478 7.39 22.15 -14.51
C PHE A 478 6.85 21.38 -13.31
N ALA A 479 5.94 21.98 -12.54
CA ALA A 479 5.53 21.41 -11.26
C ALA A 479 4.01 21.39 -11.10
N ARG A 480 3.55 20.40 -10.33
CA ARG A 480 2.17 20.30 -9.85
C ARG A 480 2.17 20.31 -8.33
N GLN A 481 1.19 20.95 -7.74
CA GLN A 481 0.98 20.98 -6.30
C GLN A 481 -0.34 20.25 -5.98
N GLU A 482 -0.32 19.45 -4.92
CA GLU A 482 -1.49 18.74 -4.43
C GLU A 482 -1.70 19.00 -2.94
N LEU A 483 -2.96 19.13 -2.54
CA LEU A 483 -3.33 19.11 -1.13
C LEU A 483 -3.53 17.66 -0.68
N ARG A 484 -2.70 17.22 0.25
CA ARG A 484 -2.77 15.89 0.86
C ARG A 484 -3.42 15.99 2.23
N GLY A 485 -4.56 15.30 2.36
CA GLY A 485 -5.41 15.40 3.53
C GLY A 485 -6.14 14.12 3.91
N GLY A 486 -7.12 14.26 4.81
CA GLY A 486 -7.93 13.18 5.36
C GLY A 486 -7.78 13.03 6.88
N LYS A 487 -8.75 12.35 7.50
CA LYS A 487 -8.85 12.15 8.96
C LYS A 487 -7.55 11.60 9.57
N PHE A 488 -6.90 10.66 8.89
CA PHE A 488 -5.63 10.09 9.33
C PHE A 488 -4.47 11.10 9.27
N LEU A 489 -4.43 11.98 8.28
CA LEU A 489 -3.40 13.02 8.17
C LEU A 489 -3.65 14.20 9.11
N GLY A 490 -4.91 14.43 9.51
CA GLY A 490 -5.28 15.46 10.47
C GLY A 490 -4.63 15.29 11.85
N ARG A 491 -4.21 14.07 12.22
CA ARG A 491 -3.45 13.79 13.46
C ARG A 491 -2.06 14.43 13.47
N SER A 492 -1.53 14.70 12.28
CA SER A 492 -0.21 15.27 12.08
C SER A 492 -0.29 16.80 11.95
N SER A 493 -1.47 17.41 12.16
CA SER A 493 -1.59 18.86 12.20
C SER A 493 -0.80 19.43 13.37
N ALA A 494 -0.01 20.47 13.09
CA ALA A 494 0.69 21.24 14.12
C ALA A 494 -0.26 22.17 14.90
N SER A 495 -1.48 22.39 14.40
CA SER A 495 -2.48 23.28 14.99
C SER A 495 -3.72 22.52 15.48
N SER A 496 -4.52 23.14 16.34
CA SER A 496 -5.84 22.61 16.75
C SER A 496 -6.86 22.60 15.60
N LYS A 497 -6.51 23.19 14.45
CA LYS A 497 -7.30 23.19 13.23
C LYS A 497 -6.72 22.19 12.25
N TYR A 498 -7.59 21.61 11.43
CA TYR A 498 -7.19 20.68 10.40
C TYR A 498 -6.50 21.44 9.24
N GLU A 499 -5.24 21.15 8.99
CA GLU A 499 -4.45 21.73 7.90
C GLU A 499 -3.95 20.61 6.96
N PRO A 500 -4.38 20.57 5.68
CA PRO A 500 -3.83 19.63 4.71
C PRO A 500 -2.38 20.01 4.37
N PHE A 501 -1.58 19.02 4.00
CA PHE A 501 -0.21 19.24 3.55
C PHE A 501 -0.22 19.66 2.09
N LEU A 502 0.42 20.79 1.76
CA LEU A 502 0.71 21.15 0.38
C LEU A 502 2.00 20.45 -0.06
N VAL A 503 1.89 19.50 -0.98
CA VAL A 503 3.05 18.77 -1.51
C VAL A 503 3.30 19.14 -2.96
N THR A 504 4.58 19.19 -3.35
CA THR A 504 4.93 19.16 -4.77
C THR A 504 4.84 17.71 -5.25
N SER A 505 4.05 17.48 -6.29
CA SER A 505 3.75 16.16 -6.82
C SER A 505 4.97 15.53 -7.50
N ARG A 506 5.02 14.20 -7.46
CA ARG A 506 5.91 13.39 -8.31
C ARG A 506 5.76 13.76 -9.79
N GLY A 507 6.81 13.57 -10.56
CA GLY A 507 6.94 14.01 -11.95
C GLY A 507 7.38 15.46 -12.09
N SER A 508 7.27 16.29 -11.04
CA SER A 508 7.71 17.70 -11.12
C SER A 508 9.20 17.81 -11.46
N VAL A 509 9.52 18.71 -12.39
CA VAL A 509 10.85 18.89 -12.99
C VAL A 509 11.40 20.26 -12.62
N PHE A 510 12.68 20.30 -12.23
CA PHE A 510 13.41 21.52 -11.90
C PHE A 510 14.72 21.56 -12.67
N VAL A 511 14.98 22.66 -13.36
CA VAL A 511 16.25 22.89 -14.06
C VAL A 511 17.08 23.84 -13.22
N LEU A 512 18.24 23.36 -12.79
CA LEU A 512 19.14 24.10 -11.92
C LEU A 512 20.45 24.41 -12.65
N GLU A 513 20.90 25.65 -12.54
CA GLU A 513 22.17 26.12 -13.09
C GLU A 513 23.18 26.32 -11.97
N ARG A 514 24.45 25.99 -12.23
CA ARG A 514 25.54 26.25 -11.30
C ARG A 514 25.77 27.77 -11.12
N THR A 515 25.91 28.21 -9.87
CA THR A 515 26.13 29.64 -9.55
C THR A 515 27.61 30.04 -9.46
N GLY A 516 28.52 29.06 -9.43
CA GLY A 516 29.94 29.25 -9.14
C GLY A 516 30.30 29.21 -7.65
N HIS A 517 29.32 29.17 -6.75
CA HIS A 517 29.55 28.96 -5.32
C HIS A 517 29.65 27.46 -4.99
N GLY A 518 30.72 27.03 -4.34
CA GLY A 518 30.88 25.63 -3.91
C GLY A 518 30.92 24.60 -5.05
N ASP A 519 30.87 23.32 -4.67
CA ASP A 519 30.74 22.20 -5.60
C ASP A 519 29.31 21.64 -5.55
N PRO A 520 28.48 21.83 -6.61
CA PRO A 520 27.12 21.32 -6.63
C PRO A 520 27.06 19.78 -6.68
N LEU A 521 28.15 19.10 -7.10
CA LEU A 521 28.16 17.66 -7.29
C LEU A 521 28.00 16.89 -5.97
N GLU A 522 28.48 17.43 -4.85
CA GLU A 522 28.28 16.84 -3.52
C GLU A 522 26.78 16.80 -3.18
N HIS A 523 26.07 17.91 -3.38
CA HIS A 523 24.64 18.02 -3.12
C HIS A 523 23.82 17.14 -4.06
N LEU A 524 24.11 17.15 -5.36
CA LEU A 524 23.41 16.34 -6.35
C LEU A 524 23.61 14.84 -6.08
N SER A 525 24.83 14.43 -5.76
CA SER A 525 25.12 13.04 -5.40
C SER A 525 24.35 12.65 -4.13
N TYR A 526 24.36 13.51 -3.11
CA TYR A 526 23.57 13.27 -1.90
C TYR A 526 22.08 13.16 -2.17
N TRP A 527 21.49 14.04 -3.00
CA TRP A 527 20.05 14.01 -3.28
C TRP A 527 19.62 12.79 -4.08
N ARG A 528 20.41 12.38 -5.08
CA ARG A 528 20.16 11.15 -5.82
C ARG A 528 20.15 9.94 -4.90
N GLU A 529 21.01 9.98 -3.90
CA GLU A 529 21.23 8.91 -2.96
C GLU A 529 20.18 8.85 -1.84
N HIS A 530 19.88 9.98 -1.22
CA HIS A 530 19.10 10.09 0.02
C HIS A 530 17.72 10.68 -0.20
N GLY A 531 17.43 11.13 -1.42
CA GLY A 531 16.33 12.03 -1.69
C GLY A 531 16.64 13.46 -1.25
N LEU A 532 15.69 14.34 -1.49
CA LEU A 532 15.76 15.73 -1.15
C LEU A 532 15.68 15.95 0.38
N PRO A 533 16.49 16.86 0.93
CA PRO A 533 16.36 17.29 2.31
C PRO A 533 14.99 17.92 2.58
N VAL A 534 14.52 17.75 3.82
CA VAL A 534 13.35 18.46 4.32
C VAL A 534 13.69 19.94 4.47
N ALA A 535 12.85 20.82 3.93
CA ALA A 535 13.04 22.27 4.04
C ALA A 535 12.99 22.73 5.51
N ASN A 536 13.76 23.77 5.86
CA ASN A 536 13.81 24.31 7.21
C ASN A 536 12.44 24.72 7.77
N TRP A 537 11.56 25.26 6.93
CA TRP A 537 10.20 25.66 7.35
C TRP A 537 9.40 24.47 7.90
N VAL A 538 9.60 23.26 7.36
CA VAL A 538 8.92 22.04 7.84
C VAL A 538 9.43 21.69 9.23
N ALA A 539 10.75 21.70 9.42
CA ALA A 539 11.35 21.44 10.73
C ALA A 539 10.83 22.45 11.78
N ASN A 540 10.72 23.72 11.40
CA ASN A 540 10.23 24.79 12.27
C ASN A 540 8.72 24.65 12.59
N ARG A 541 7.88 24.46 11.56
CA ARG A 541 6.41 24.35 11.70
C ARG A 541 6.00 23.11 12.48
N TYR A 542 6.65 21.98 12.22
CA TYR A 542 6.33 20.71 12.87
C TYR A 542 7.28 20.39 14.04
N SER A 543 8.00 21.39 14.56
CA SER A 543 8.85 21.30 15.76
C SER A 543 8.04 21.01 17.04
N GLY A 544 8.67 20.45 18.08
CA GLY A 544 8.03 20.06 19.36
C GLY A 544 8.39 18.65 19.86
N SER A 545 7.66 18.12 20.85
CA SER A 545 8.00 16.87 21.53
C SER A 545 7.74 15.61 20.68
N GLY A 546 8.71 14.69 20.71
CA GLY A 546 8.64 13.41 19.99
C GLY A 546 9.17 13.46 18.55
N PRO A 547 9.26 12.30 17.89
CA PRO A 547 9.89 12.19 16.58
C PRO A 547 9.06 12.88 15.49
N LEU A 548 9.75 13.50 14.53
CA LEU A 548 9.13 14.31 13.47
C LEU A 548 8.12 13.52 12.63
N TRP A 549 8.34 12.22 12.41
CA TRP A 549 7.47 11.37 11.57
C TRP A 549 6.02 11.26 12.08
N ARG A 550 5.77 11.49 13.37
CA ARG A 550 4.41 11.52 13.92
C ARG A 550 3.62 12.75 13.44
N ARG A 551 4.33 13.82 13.10
CA ARG A 551 3.79 15.15 12.77
C ARG A 551 4.01 15.53 11.31
N CYS A 552 4.93 14.87 10.63
CA CYS A 552 5.16 15.02 9.21
C CYS A 552 5.32 13.64 8.58
N PRO A 553 4.34 13.15 7.80
CA PRO A 553 4.43 11.85 7.15
C PRO A 553 5.25 11.88 5.85
N PHE A 554 5.59 13.07 5.35
CA PHE A 554 6.28 13.30 4.08
C PHE A 554 7.79 13.47 4.27
N LEU A 555 8.44 12.47 4.88
CA LEU A 555 9.86 12.53 5.22
C LEU A 555 10.72 11.61 4.32
N PRO A 556 11.99 11.97 4.08
CA PRO A 556 12.89 11.17 3.24
C PRO A 556 13.09 9.73 3.69
N HIS A 557 13.20 9.49 5.01
CA HIS A 557 13.38 8.16 5.59
C HIS A 557 12.14 7.24 5.45
N VAL A 558 10.99 7.77 5.03
CA VAL A 558 9.80 6.97 4.65
C VAL A 558 9.50 7.05 3.14
N GLY A 559 10.50 7.44 2.34
CA GLY A 559 10.50 7.31 0.89
C GLY A 559 9.99 8.53 0.12
N TYR A 560 9.73 9.66 0.79
CA TYR A 560 9.37 10.92 0.13
C TYR A 560 10.60 11.72 -0.32
N GLY A 561 10.43 12.66 -1.25
CA GLY A 561 11.53 13.45 -1.81
C GLY A 561 12.54 12.65 -2.65
N GLU A 562 12.22 11.44 -3.08
CA GLU A 562 13.08 10.69 -4.01
C GLU A 562 13.18 11.46 -5.33
N VAL A 563 14.38 11.51 -5.92
CA VAL A 563 14.64 12.25 -7.16
C VAL A 563 15.44 11.43 -8.16
N LEU A 564 15.25 11.78 -9.43
CA LEU A 564 16.07 11.36 -10.53
C LEU A 564 16.80 12.58 -11.09
N ILE A 565 18.11 12.46 -11.29
CA ILE A 565 18.96 13.57 -11.76
C ILE A 565 19.50 13.22 -13.14
N ASP A 566 19.37 14.16 -14.07
CA ASP A 566 19.91 14.10 -15.42
C ASP A 566 19.53 12.81 -16.17
N HIS A 567 18.26 12.41 -16.06
CA HIS A 567 17.77 11.27 -16.81
C HIS A 567 17.92 11.50 -18.31
N LYS A 568 18.29 10.43 -19.02
CA LYS A 568 18.53 10.47 -20.46
C LYS A 568 17.37 11.03 -21.27
N CYS A 569 16.11 10.87 -20.84
CA CYS A 569 14.95 11.43 -21.55
C CYS A 569 14.98 12.95 -21.72
N HIS A 570 15.75 13.68 -20.90
CA HIS A 570 15.90 15.12 -20.99
C HIS A 570 16.90 15.54 -22.08
N PHE A 571 17.74 14.61 -22.56
CA PHE A 571 18.86 14.89 -23.45
C PHE A 571 18.79 14.10 -24.75
N GLU A 572 18.33 12.85 -24.69
CA GLU A 572 17.97 12.04 -25.83
C GLU A 572 16.65 12.57 -26.35
N SER A 573 16.67 13.22 -27.52
CA SER A 573 15.45 13.49 -28.27
C SER A 573 14.79 12.14 -28.54
N LEU A 574 13.76 11.79 -27.77
CA LEU A 574 12.93 10.62 -28.02
C LEU A 574 12.35 10.79 -29.44
N SER A 575 13.01 10.15 -30.42
CA SER A 575 12.77 10.14 -31.87
C SER A 575 12.94 11.44 -32.67
N ASN A 576 14.09 11.56 -33.33
CA ASN A 576 14.27 11.69 -34.80
C ASN A 576 13.88 12.95 -35.62
N GLU A 577 13.59 14.14 -35.07
CA GLU A 577 13.38 15.34 -35.92
C GLU A 577 13.93 16.66 -35.37
N ALA A 578 15.18 16.72 -34.89
CA ALA A 578 15.79 17.99 -34.48
C ALA A 578 17.26 18.16 -34.89
N GLN A 579 17.59 17.80 -36.14
CA GLN A 579 18.79 18.28 -36.83
C GLN A 579 18.47 18.80 -38.25
N LYS A 580 17.38 19.55 -38.39
CA LYS A 580 17.19 20.50 -39.49
C LYS A 580 16.61 21.80 -38.96
#